data_AF-A0A7Y5GBQ2-F1
#
_entry.id   AF-A0A7Y5GBQ2-F1
#
_cell.length_a   1.000
_cell.length_b   1.000
_cell.length_c   1.000
_cell.angle_alpha   90.00
_cell.angle_beta   90.00
_cell.angle_gamma   90.00
#
_symmetry.space_group_name_H-M   'P 1'
#
loop_
_entity.id
_entity.type
_entity.pdbx_description
1 polymer ?
#
loop_
_entity_poly.entity_id
_entity_poly.type
_entity_poly.pdbx_seq_one_letter_code
_entity_poly.pdbx_strand_id
1 'polypeptide(L)'
;MPMDGQSTAAAMREPVYNERGVIAENYYDLQGLGVLEAARRAYPLPKASRESTLRSVFQSVEIALLNLHDLVARAADDVAGGRGTAACVKLFWMRGFHRLLNRLSMIPQQLGIGQVESASGGALRIADSPAFNNYCEALHRFDASVIELIDSGALDAEHAVADRSLDDYEFNLLHLARVCNHESTIWERNLAEVRVPVPVASYSEFVVAEGMRSAVFDRVLSGDTYFTQFRGLHQIPETLGEEINDRCEEAIRDIRTNRLRHAVEHLDCIHVLSEGVLAAVPPMADQLATADYHQIRENLGLTSGSHSVCLRYHMFTHLYEQLWDEYCTCVTGKTASIRTGAEVEEALRALECNYHGDAAAWDLHLVGNCCLKLRAFITAWRDEHLHMPRNNLGGESTKSLTGSPDAVKAVMHMRDGAIAKDPMAPLARARGLASELPRAGSQKLTSYLDSAGSLDHRLLSVTGQITQRRFSDVQERLGFFANRCPFVPPPRRKA
;
A
#
# COMPACT_ATOMS: atom_id res chain seq x y z
N MET A 1 -24.70 -2.47 -1.79
CA MET A 1 -25.23 -3.82 -1.50
C MET A 1 -24.36 -4.45 -0.44
N PRO A 2 -24.92 -5.15 0.56
CA PRO A 2 -24.09 -5.90 1.49
C PRO A 2 -23.29 -6.91 0.67
N MET A 3 -21.98 -6.93 0.86
CA MET A 3 -21.26 -8.19 0.74
C MET A 3 -21.81 -9.01 1.91
N ASP A 4 -22.95 -9.65 1.70
CA ASP A 4 -23.29 -10.84 2.46
C ASP A 4 -22.10 -11.75 2.19
N GLY A 5 -21.15 -11.69 3.12
CA GLY A 5 -20.13 -12.68 3.22
C GLY A 5 -20.90 -13.98 3.27
N GLN A 6 -20.94 -14.68 2.15
CA GLN A 6 -21.09 -16.12 2.16
C GLN A 6 -19.85 -16.66 2.87
N SER A 7 -19.76 -16.41 4.18
CA SER A 7 -19.58 -17.46 5.14
C SER A 7 -20.70 -18.45 4.86
N THR A 8 -20.50 -19.26 3.82
CA THR A 8 -20.89 -20.66 3.96
C THR A 8 -20.34 -21.06 5.32
N ALA A 9 -21.17 -21.67 6.16
CA ALA A 9 -20.80 -22.17 7.46
C ALA A 9 -19.76 -23.29 7.30
N ALA A 10 -18.57 -22.94 6.81
CA ALA A 10 -17.36 -23.68 6.97
C ALA A 10 -17.17 -23.71 8.46
N ALA A 11 -17.38 -24.89 9.06
CA ALA A 11 -17.06 -25.15 10.44
C ALA A 11 -15.74 -24.45 10.75
N MET A 12 -15.77 -23.47 11.65
CA MET A 12 -14.59 -22.72 12.05
C MET A 12 -13.54 -23.75 12.44
N ARG A 13 -12.55 -23.95 11.57
CA ARG A 13 -11.43 -24.81 11.89
C ARG A 13 -10.69 -24.13 13.03
N GLU A 14 -10.23 -24.92 13.98
CA GLU A 14 -9.39 -24.40 15.05
C GLU A 14 -8.16 -23.73 14.41
N PRO A 15 -7.82 -22.48 14.80
CA PRO A 15 -6.66 -21.80 14.23
C PRO A 15 -5.40 -22.63 14.39
N VAL A 16 -4.56 -22.67 13.35
CA VAL A 16 -3.28 -23.38 13.38
C VAL A 16 -2.20 -22.45 13.93
N TYR A 17 -1.31 -22.97 14.77
CA TYR A 17 -0.24 -22.21 15.41
C TYR A 17 1.13 -22.83 15.14
N ASN A 18 2.17 -21.99 15.07
CA ASN A 18 3.57 -22.36 15.23
C ASN A 18 4.16 -21.71 16.51
N GLU A 19 5.47 -21.78 16.71
CA GLU A 19 6.16 -21.19 17.87
C GLU A 19 6.07 -19.66 17.94
N ARG A 20 5.82 -19.01 16.79
CA ARG A 20 5.67 -17.56 16.68
C ARG A 20 4.24 -17.10 16.90
N GLY A 21 3.24 -17.92 16.59
CA GLY A 21 1.84 -17.58 16.77
C GLY A 21 0.95 -18.19 15.71
N VAL A 22 -0.18 -17.54 15.44
CA VAL A 22 -1.18 -18.03 14.49
C VAL A 22 -0.63 -18.04 13.06
N ILE A 23 -0.99 -19.07 12.29
CA ILE A 23 -0.78 -19.16 10.84
C ILE A 23 -2.07 -18.69 10.16
N ALA A 24 -1.98 -17.66 9.33
CA ALA A 24 -3.17 -17.10 8.69
C ALA A 24 -3.80 -18.05 7.68
N GLU A 25 -5.12 -18.26 7.76
CA GLU A 25 -5.84 -19.12 6.83
C GLU A 25 -6.11 -18.43 5.49
N ASN A 26 -6.37 -17.12 5.52
CA ASN A 26 -6.68 -16.30 4.36
C ASN A 26 -6.14 -14.87 4.54
N TYR A 27 -6.11 -14.13 3.43
CA TYR A 27 -5.54 -12.77 3.40
C TYR A 27 -6.37 -11.78 4.24
N TYR A 28 -7.70 -11.94 4.25
CA TYR A 28 -8.62 -11.09 4.99
C TYR A 28 -8.32 -11.13 6.50
N ASP A 29 -8.12 -12.35 7.02
CA ASP A 29 -7.72 -12.62 8.39
C ASP A 29 -6.30 -12.15 8.69
N LEU A 30 -5.35 -12.43 7.78
CA LEU A 30 -3.96 -12.00 7.92
C LEU A 30 -3.88 -10.49 8.14
N GLN A 31 -4.62 -9.69 7.37
CA GLN A 31 -4.54 -8.24 7.43
C GLN A 31 -5.54 -7.61 8.41
N GLY A 32 -6.33 -8.41 9.14
CA GLY A 32 -7.32 -7.88 10.09
C GLY A 32 -8.43 -7.07 9.42
N LEU A 33 -8.76 -7.38 8.16
CA LEU A 33 -9.69 -6.56 7.37
C LEU A 33 -11.10 -6.59 7.96
N GLY A 34 -11.51 -7.68 8.59
CA GLY A 34 -12.79 -7.74 9.31
C GLY A 34 -12.90 -6.76 10.46
N VAL A 35 -11.80 -6.48 11.14
CA VAL A 35 -11.75 -5.48 12.22
C VAL A 35 -11.85 -4.08 11.64
N LEU A 36 -11.11 -3.78 10.57
CA LEU A 36 -11.17 -2.49 9.86
C LEU A 36 -12.59 -2.21 9.31
N GLU A 37 -13.20 -3.20 8.67
CA GLU A 37 -14.56 -3.09 8.15
C GLU A 37 -15.59 -2.91 9.26
N ALA A 38 -15.47 -3.66 10.37
CA ALA A 38 -16.37 -3.53 11.51
C ALA A 38 -16.28 -2.12 12.13
N ALA A 39 -15.06 -1.60 12.29
CA ALA A 39 -14.81 -0.24 12.77
C ALA A 39 -15.47 0.81 11.85
N ARG A 40 -15.32 0.68 10.53
CA ARG A 40 -15.97 1.58 9.55
C ARG A 40 -17.49 1.48 9.57
N ARG A 41 -18.04 0.27 9.67
CA ARG A 41 -19.50 0.03 9.72
C ARG A 41 -20.16 0.63 10.97
N ALA A 42 -19.44 0.70 12.09
CA ALA A 42 -19.97 1.27 13.32
C ALA A 42 -20.24 2.79 13.21
N TYR A 43 -19.54 3.48 12.32
CA TYR A 43 -19.66 4.92 12.12
C TYR A 43 -19.81 5.24 10.63
N PRO A 44 -20.90 4.89 9.95
CA PRO A 44 -20.98 5.01 8.49
C PRO A 44 -20.87 6.48 8.04
N LEU A 45 -20.15 6.72 6.95
CA LEU A 45 -20.16 7.98 6.21
C LEU A 45 -20.70 7.75 4.79
N PRO A 46 -21.20 8.78 4.11
CA PRO A 46 -21.54 8.68 2.69
C PRO A 46 -20.30 8.24 1.90
N LYS A 47 -20.46 7.23 1.05
CA LYS A 47 -19.39 6.72 0.19
C LYS A 47 -18.92 7.81 -0.76
N ALA A 48 -17.63 7.78 -1.11
CA ALA A 48 -17.05 8.73 -2.07
C ALA A 48 -17.35 10.20 -1.69
N SER A 49 -17.39 10.51 -0.40
CA SER A 49 -17.62 11.86 0.14
C SER A 49 -16.32 12.46 0.62
N ARG A 50 -16.28 13.78 0.86
CA ARG A 50 -15.05 14.44 1.34
C ARG A 50 -14.69 13.92 2.73
N GLU A 51 -15.69 13.67 3.54
CA GLU A 51 -15.63 13.13 4.89
C GLU A 51 -15.08 11.69 4.87
N SER A 52 -15.58 10.82 3.97
CA SER A 52 -15.07 9.44 3.87
C SER A 52 -13.62 9.39 3.39
N THR A 53 -13.24 10.28 2.47
CA THR A 53 -11.84 10.45 2.06
C THR A 53 -10.95 10.90 3.21
N LEU A 54 -11.32 11.97 3.92
CA LEU A 54 -10.55 12.45 5.07
C LEU A 54 -10.43 11.38 6.14
N ARG A 55 -11.51 10.66 6.45
CA ARG A 55 -11.44 9.53 7.38
C ARG A 55 -10.45 8.47 6.91
N SER A 56 -10.48 8.07 5.63
CA SER A 56 -9.58 7.05 5.09
C SER A 56 -8.10 7.45 5.19
N VAL A 57 -7.81 8.73 4.95
CA VAL A 57 -6.46 9.30 5.12
C VAL A 57 -6.05 9.27 6.59
N PHE A 58 -6.87 9.79 7.50
CA PHE A 58 -6.54 9.83 8.92
C PHE A 58 -6.50 8.43 9.57
N GLN A 59 -7.30 7.46 9.10
CA GLN A 59 -7.18 6.06 9.51
C GLN A 59 -5.83 5.47 9.10
N SER A 60 -5.36 5.80 7.89
CA SER A 60 -4.06 5.37 7.40
C SER A 60 -2.91 6.03 8.17
N VAL A 61 -3.06 7.31 8.54
CA VAL A 61 -2.15 8.03 9.45
C VAL A 61 -2.12 7.36 10.83
N GLU A 62 -3.28 7.02 11.39
CA GLU A 62 -3.38 6.34 12.69
C GLU A 62 -2.65 4.99 12.67
N ILE A 63 -2.86 4.18 11.62
CA ILE A 63 -2.14 2.90 11.43
C ILE A 63 -0.61 3.11 11.38
N ALA A 64 -0.15 4.13 10.65
CA ALA A 64 1.28 4.45 10.57
C ALA A 64 1.85 4.90 11.92
N LEU A 65 1.13 5.73 12.67
CA LEU A 65 1.55 6.19 14.00
C LEU A 65 1.60 5.06 15.03
N LEU A 66 0.65 4.11 14.99
CA LEU A 66 0.68 2.92 15.85
C LEU A 66 1.94 2.06 15.58
N ASN A 67 2.35 1.96 14.31
CA ASN A 67 3.58 1.26 13.94
C ASN A 67 4.85 2.04 14.33
N LEU A 68 4.85 3.37 14.23
CA LEU A 68 5.94 4.21 14.72
C LEU A 68 6.09 4.12 16.24
N HIS A 69 4.98 4.12 16.98
CA HIS A 69 4.98 3.90 18.42
C HIS A 69 5.64 2.56 18.78
N ASP A 70 5.24 1.45 18.14
CA ASP A 70 5.83 0.12 18.38
C ASP A 70 7.34 0.13 18.13
N LEU A 71 7.77 0.69 16.99
CA LEU A 71 9.17 0.73 16.59
C LEU A 71 10.02 1.57 17.54
N VAL A 72 9.57 2.78 17.91
CA VAL A 72 10.35 3.68 18.75
C VAL A 72 10.42 3.18 20.20
N ALA A 73 9.34 2.57 20.71
CA ALA A 73 9.35 1.93 22.02
C ALA A 73 10.38 0.79 22.07
N ARG A 74 10.39 -0.09 21.07
CA ARG A 74 11.37 -1.18 20.97
C ARG A 74 12.79 -0.66 20.74
N ALA A 75 12.96 0.43 20.00
CA ALA A 75 14.26 1.07 19.81
C ALA A 75 14.79 1.65 21.13
N ALA A 76 13.92 2.26 21.95
CA ALA A 76 14.29 2.75 23.28
C ALA A 76 14.78 1.61 24.19
N ASP A 77 14.07 0.47 24.16
CA ASP A 77 14.44 -0.72 24.93
C ASP A 77 15.76 -1.36 24.43
N ASP A 78 16.07 -1.25 23.14
CA ASP A 78 17.35 -1.67 22.56
C ASP A 78 18.50 -0.75 22.96
N VAL A 79 18.30 0.58 22.93
CA VAL A 79 19.30 1.56 23.38
C VAL A 79 19.61 1.35 24.87
N ALA A 80 18.58 1.28 25.71
CA ALA A 80 18.75 1.04 27.15
C ALA A 80 19.44 -0.31 27.45
N GLY A 81 19.27 -1.29 26.56
CA GLY A 81 19.92 -2.60 26.66
C GLY A 81 21.30 -2.70 26.01
N GLY A 82 21.88 -1.60 25.54
CA GLY A 82 23.19 -1.58 24.87
C GLY A 82 23.19 -2.25 23.48
N ARG A 83 22.03 -2.41 22.84
CA ARG A 83 21.86 -3.05 21.52
C ARG A 83 21.73 -2.02 20.40
N GLY A 84 22.70 -1.11 20.28
CA GLY A 84 22.67 0.02 19.33
C GLY A 84 22.38 -0.39 17.88
N THR A 85 23.01 -1.45 17.38
CA THR A 85 22.74 -1.96 16.02
C THR A 85 21.28 -2.39 15.82
N ALA A 86 20.65 -3.01 16.82
CA ALA A 86 19.25 -3.42 16.74
C ALA A 86 18.29 -2.22 16.76
N ALA A 87 18.62 -1.19 17.55
CA ALA A 87 17.91 0.08 17.53
C ALA A 87 18.00 0.76 16.15
N CYS A 88 19.17 0.75 15.49
CA CYS A 88 19.33 1.29 14.15
C CYS A 88 18.40 0.64 13.12
N VAL A 89 18.21 -0.69 13.17
CA VAL A 89 17.27 -1.39 12.28
C VAL A 89 15.84 -0.84 12.47
N LYS A 90 15.41 -0.62 13.71
CA LYS A 90 14.09 -0.07 14.02
C LYS A 90 13.95 1.39 13.54
N LEU A 91 15.02 2.19 13.65
CA LEU A 91 15.05 3.55 13.09
C LEU A 91 14.98 3.57 11.55
N PHE A 92 15.58 2.59 10.86
CA PHE A 92 15.43 2.45 9.41
C PHE A 92 13.97 2.17 9.02
N TRP A 93 13.28 1.28 9.77
CA TRP A 93 11.84 1.08 9.61
C TRP A 93 11.04 2.35 9.91
N MET A 94 11.35 3.07 11.00
CA MET A 94 10.68 4.33 11.35
C MET A 94 10.81 5.36 10.24
N ARG A 95 12.00 5.51 9.64
CA ARG A 95 12.22 6.38 8.48
C ARG A 95 11.29 6.04 7.32
N GLY A 96 11.06 4.75 7.07
CA GLY A 96 10.08 4.29 6.06
C GLY A 96 8.67 4.77 6.36
N PHE A 97 8.19 4.60 7.60
CA PHE A 97 6.87 5.08 8.02
C PHE A 97 6.75 6.61 8.04
N HIS A 98 7.80 7.34 8.41
CA HIS A 98 7.81 8.81 8.32
C HIS A 98 7.68 9.31 6.89
N ARG A 99 8.38 8.68 5.93
CA ARG A 99 8.24 9.00 4.51
C ARG A 99 6.83 8.72 3.98
N LEU A 100 6.23 7.61 4.43
CA LEU A 100 4.83 7.31 4.14
C LEU A 100 3.89 8.38 4.73
N LEU A 101 4.07 8.73 6.01
CA LEU A 101 3.29 9.78 6.66
C LEU A 101 3.42 11.14 5.97
N ASN A 102 4.61 11.52 5.49
CA ASN A 102 4.76 12.73 4.71
C ASN A 102 3.87 12.72 3.47
N ARG A 103 3.80 11.59 2.74
CA ARG A 103 2.91 11.45 1.59
C ARG A 103 1.44 11.54 2.01
N LEU A 104 1.03 10.79 3.04
CA LEU A 104 -0.34 10.83 3.55
C LEU A 104 -0.76 12.23 4.03
N SER A 105 0.16 12.94 4.68
CA SER A 105 -0.08 14.27 5.26
C SER A 105 -0.37 15.36 4.22
N MET A 106 0.10 15.18 2.99
CA MET A 106 -0.09 16.14 1.90
C MET A 106 -1.44 15.95 1.19
N ILE A 107 -2.08 14.78 1.31
CA ILE A 107 -3.30 14.44 0.57
C ILE A 107 -4.42 15.46 0.78
N PRO A 108 -4.76 15.92 2.01
CA PRO A 108 -5.81 16.92 2.20
C PRO A 108 -5.56 18.22 1.43
N GLN A 109 -4.30 18.68 1.40
CA GLN A 109 -3.89 19.90 0.71
C GLN A 109 -3.91 19.72 -0.81
N GLN A 110 -3.39 18.59 -1.32
CA GLN A 110 -3.39 18.27 -2.75
C GLN A 110 -4.81 18.19 -3.33
N LEU A 111 -5.76 17.71 -2.53
CA LEU A 111 -7.17 17.61 -2.94
C LEU A 111 -7.98 18.90 -2.70
N GLY A 112 -7.39 19.91 -2.04
CA GLY A 112 -8.12 21.10 -1.61
C GLY A 112 -9.28 20.80 -0.65
N ILE A 113 -9.26 19.64 0.02
CA ILE A 113 -10.32 19.22 0.94
C ILE A 113 -10.05 19.88 2.30
N GLY A 114 -10.86 20.89 2.62
CA GLY A 114 -10.75 21.64 3.88
C GLY A 114 -11.00 23.15 3.75
N GLN A 115 -11.15 23.68 2.54
CA GLN A 115 -11.33 25.12 2.32
C GLN A 115 -12.77 25.63 2.40
N VAL A 116 -13.72 24.85 2.92
CA VAL A 116 -15.13 25.28 2.92
C VAL A 116 -15.43 26.10 4.18
N GLU A 117 -15.73 27.39 3.99
CA GLU A 117 -16.30 28.31 4.99
C GLU A 117 -17.76 27.92 5.36
N SER A 118 -18.01 26.67 5.74
CA SER A 118 -19.31 26.33 6.33
C SER A 118 -19.25 26.61 7.82
N ALA A 119 -20.20 27.40 8.34
CA ALA A 119 -20.31 27.73 9.76
C ALA A 119 -20.49 26.50 10.68
N SER A 120 -20.74 25.31 10.11
CA SER A 120 -20.97 24.04 10.82
C SER A 120 -19.85 23.00 10.66
N GLY A 121 -18.70 23.37 10.09
CA GLY A 121 -17.58 22.44 9.87
C GLY A 121 -16.82 22.07 11.15
N GLY A 122 -16.29 20.85 11.21
CA GLY A 122 -15.39 20.38 12.26
C GLY A 122 -13.91 20.54 11.89
N ALA A 123 -13.02 20.10 12.77
CA ALA A 123 -11.59 20.02 12.51
C ALA A 123 -11.01 18.72 13.10
N LEU A 124 -10.04 18.14 12.40
CA LEU A 124 -9.19 17.07 12.89
C LEU A 124 -7.81 17.65 13.15
N ARG A 125 -7.25 17.36 14.32
CA ARG A 125 -5.89 17.75 14.68
C ARG A 125 -5.12 16.52 15.05
N ILE A 126 -3.91 16.36 14.53
CA ILE A 126 -3.09 15.19 14.87
C ILE A 126 -2.72 15.14 16.36
N ALA A 127 -2.65 16.31 17.02
CA ALA A 127 -2.46 16.40 18.47
C ALA A 127 -3.58 15.72 19.28
N ASP A 128 -4.76 15.53 18.69
CA ASP A 128 -5.89 14.83 19.33
C ASP A 128 -5.85 13.31 19.09
N SER A 129 -4.86 12.79 18.34
CA SER A 129 -4.68 11.35 18.07
C SER A 129 -4.11 10.62 19.29
N PRO A 130 -4.75 9.53 19.75
CA PRO A 130 -4.17 8.65 20.75
C PRO A 130 -2.87 7.99 20.30
N ALA A 131 -2.77 7.58 19.02
CA ALA A 131 -1.54 6.99 18.48
C ALA A 131 -0.39 8.00 18.44
N PHE A 132 -0.66 9.27 18.11
CA PHE A 132 0.35 10.33 18.14
C PHE A 132 0.88 10.57 19.55
N ASN A 133 -0.02 10.68 20.55
CA ASN A 133 0.39 10.86 21.95
C ASN A 133 1.26 9.70 22.45
N ASN A 134 0.86 8.45 22.16
CA ASN A 134 1.65 7.27 22.49
C ASN A 134 3.02 7.26 21.77
N TYR A 135 3.09 7.74 20.54
CA TYR A 135 4.34 7.88 19.80
C TYR A 135 5.26 8.94 20.45
N CYS A 136 4.73 10.11 20.82
CA CYS A 136 5.49 11.16 21.51
C CYS A 136 6.05 10.68 22.86
N GLU A 137 5.25 9.96 23.66
CA GLU A 137 5.73 9.37 24.92
C GLU A 137 6.88 8.39 24.69
N ALA A 138 6.76 7.52 23.70
CA ALA A 138 7.80 6.55 23.37
C ALA A 138 9.05 7.21 22.75
N LEU A 139 8.88 8.31 22.00
CA LEU A 139 9.99 9.13 21.50
C LEU A 139 10.75 9.81 22.64
N HIS A 140 10.06 10.42 23.62
CA HIS A 140 10.71 11.00 24.79
C HIS A 140 11.53 9.97 25.57
N ARG A 141 11.03 8.73 25.68
CA ARG A 141 11.78 7.63 26.29
C ARG A 141 13.03 7.27 25.48
N PHE A 142 12.91 7.17 24.16
CA PHE A 142 14.05 6.93 23.28
C PHE A 142 15.11 8.03 23.41
N ASP A 143 14.70 9.30 23.35
CA ASP A 143 15.59 10.45 23.48
C ASP A 143 16.31 10.45 24.84
N ALA A 144 15.59 10.18 25.93
CA ALA A 144 16.18 10.07 27.27
C ALA A 144 17.26 8.97 27.33
N SER A 145 16.99 7.78 26.77
CA SER A 145 17.96 6.69 26.73
C SER A 145 19.20 7.05 25.92
N VAL A 146 19.04 7.73 24.77
CA VAL A 146 20.18 8.15 23.94
C VAL A 146 21.00 9.25 24.65
N ILE A 147 20.34 10.23 25.27
CA ILE A 147 20.99 11.29 26.04
C ILE A 147 21.79 10.68 27.20
N GLU A 148 21.23 9.71 27.92
CA GLU A 148 21.94 9.01 28.99
C GLU A 148 23.23 8.31 28.51
N LEU A 149 23.20 7.68 27.32
CA LEU A 149 24.42 7.10 26.73
C LEU A 149 25.46 8.17 26.39
N ILE A 150 25.04 9.35 25.93
CA ILE A 150 25.94 10.47 25.65
C ILE A 150 26.54 11.02 26.95
N ASP A 151 25.69 11.32 27.94
CA ASP A 151 26.11 11.90 29.22
C ASP A 151 27.01 10.97 30.04
N SER A 152 26.79 9.65 29.94
CA SER A 152 27.66 8.64 30.57
C SER A 152 28.96 8.37 29.82
N GLY A 153 29.12 8.90 28.60
CA GLY A 153 30.26 8.64 27.72
C GLY A 153 30.23 7.25 27.06
N ALA A 154 29.12 6.51 27.17
CA ALA A 154 28.93 5.24 26.49
C ALA A 154 28.67 5.40 24.98
N LEU A 155 28.28 6.59 24.54
CA LEU A 155 28.14 7.00 23.15
C LEU A 155 28.88 8.34 22.93
N ASP A 156 30.00 8.31 22.21
CA ASP A 156 30.75 9.52 21.88
C ASP A 156 30.10 10.25 20.68
N ALA A 157 29.07 11.05 20.97
CA ALA A 157 28.30 11.72 19.93
C ALA A 157 29.10 12.75 19.12
N GLU A 158 30.10 13.41 19.71
CA GLU A 158 30.93 14.37 19.01
C GLU A 158 31.80 13.66 17.98
N HIS A 159 32.54 12.63 18.40
CA HIS A 159 33.37 11.82 17.52
C HIS A 159 32.53 11.10 16.45
N ALA A 160 31.38 10.54 16.84
CA ALA A 160 30.46 9.88 15.90
C ALA A 160 30.01 10.84 14.80
N VAL A 161 29.60 12.05 15.13
CA VAL A 161 29.11 13.02 14.13
C VAL A 161 30.24 13.65 13.30
N ALA A 162 31.41 13.89 13.90
CA ALA A 162 32.53 14.56 13.24
C ALA A 162 33.31 13.64 12.29
N ASP A 163 33.57 12.40 12.72
CA ASP A 163 34.61 11.55 12.12
C ASP A 163 34.12 10.18 11.63
N ARG A 164 32.86 9.80 11.91
CA ARG A 164 32.28 8.52 11.45
C ARG A 164 31.37 8.71 10.23
N SER A 165 30.97 7.61 9.61
CA SER A 165 30.17 7.56 8.40
C SER A 165 29.09 6.48 8.47
N LEU A 166 28.39 6.24 7.37
CA LEU A 166 27.25 5.31 7.26
C LEU A 166 27.59 3.84 7.53
N ASP A 167 28.86 3.47 7.64
CA ASP A 167 29.33 2.14 8.03
C ASP A 167 29.41 1.94 9.55
N ASP A 168 29.24 3.00 10.34
CA ASP A 168 29.30 3.00 11.80
C ASP A 168 27.90 3.04 12.43
N TYR A 169 27.65 2.20 13.44
CA TYR A 169 26.30 2.11 14.03
C TYR A 169 25.97 3.31 14.94
N GLU A 170 26.95 3.93 15.59
CA GLU A 170 26.76 5.08 16.48
C GLU A 170 26.40 6.31 15.65
N PHE A 171 27.12 6.51 14.53
CA PHE A 171 26.74 7.51 13.54
C PHE A 171 25.33 7.26 13.01
N ASN A 172 25.02 6.02 12.59
CA ASN A 172 23.70 5.69 12.06
C ASN A 172 22.57 5.93 13.07
N LEU A 173 22.78 5.60 14.36
CA LEU A 173 21.79 5.84 15.41
C LEU A 173 21.43 7.34 15.50
N LEU A 174 22.45 8.19 15.64
CA LEU A 174 22.28 9.65 15.75
C LEU A 174 21.76 10.28 14.46
N HIS A 175 22.28 9.83 13.31
CA HIS A 175 21.88 10.33 11.99
C HIS A 175 20.41 10.00 11.69
N LEU A 176 19.99 8.74 11.90
CA LEU A 176 18.62 8.33 11.65
C LEU A 176 17.64 8.99 12.62
N ALA A 177 18.00 9.15 13.90
CA ALA A 177 17.18 9.88 14.86
C ALA A 177 16.92 11.34 14.39
N ARG A 178 17.98 12.04 13.95
CA ARG A 178 17.85 13.40 13.39
C ARG A 178 16.96 13.44 12.15
N VAL A 179 17.12 12.49 11.23
CA VAL A 179 16.28 12.40 10.03
C VAL A 179 14.83 12.17 10.42
N CYS A 180 14.54 11.18 11.28
CA CYS A 180 13.18 10.88 11.73
C CYS A 180 12.53 12.09 12.43
N ASN A 181 13.28 12.79 13.29
CA ASN A 181 12.80 14.00 13.97
C ASN A 181 12.51 15.16 13.00
N HIS A 182 13.29 15.31 11.94
CA HIS A 182 12.95 16.33 10.93
C HIS A 182 11.69 15.94 10.15
N GLU A 183 11.61 14.69 9.70
CA GLU A 183 10.45 14.19 8.97
C GLU A 183 9.17 14.26 9.83
N SER A 184 9.27 14.06 11.15
CA SER A 184 8.14 14.21 12.07
C SER A 184 7.51 15.60 12.06
N THR A 185 8.33 16.64 12.07
CA THR A 185 7.84 18.03 12.01
C THR A 185 7.13 18.38 10.70
N ILE A 186 7.43 17.67 9.60
CA ILE A 186 6.82 17.93 8.30
C ILE A 186 5.37 17.45 8.30
N TRP A 187 5.13 16.16 8.57
CA TRP A 187 3.77 15.63 8.57
C TRP A 187 2.93 16.16 9.73
N GLU A 188 3.54 16.44 10.89
CA GLU A 188 2.84 17.05 12.02
C GLU A 188 2.26 18.41 11.62
N ARG A 189 3.08 19.28 11.01
CA ARG A 189 2.63 20.60 10.54
C ARG A 189 1.50 20.49 9.52
N ASN A 190 1.61 19.55 8.58
CA ASN A 190 0.60 19.36 7.54
C ASN A 190 -0.74 18.86 8.10
N LEU A 191 -0.71 18.13 9.21
CA LEU A 191 -1.87 17.53 9.89
C LEU A 191 -2.26 18.26 11.19
N ALA A 192 -1.65 19.42 11.47
CA ALA A 192 -1.88 20.19 12.70
C ALA A 192 -3.34 20.57 12.85
N GLU A 193 -3.99 20.96 11.75
CA GLU A 193 -5.44 21.16 11.68
C GLU A 193 -5.95 20.97 10.25
N VAL A 194 -6.83 19.98 10.05
CA VAL A 194 -7.51 19.73 8.78
C VAL A 194 -9.02 19.90 8.98
N ARG A 195 -9.62 20.83 8.25
CA ARG A 195 -11.06 21.11 8.32
C ARG A 195 -11.87 19.99 7.68
N VAL A 196 -12.97 19.63 8.32
CA VAL A 196 -13.92 18.62 7.84
C VAL A 196 -15.26 19.29 7.55
N PRO A 197 -15.91 19.01 6.41
CA PRO A 197 -17.20 19.62 6.04
C PRO A 197 -18.41 19.17 6.89
N VAL A 198 -18.19 18.38 7.95
CA VAL A 198 -19.21 17.99 8.93
C VAL A 198 -18.71 18.25 10.35
N PRO A 199 -19.62 18.40 11.34
CA PRO A 199 -19.23 18.43 12.75
C PRO A 199 -18.42 17.18 13.12
N VAL A 200 -17.34 17.39 13.88
CA VAL A 200 -16.49 16.32 14.41
C VAL A 200 -16.60 16.36 15.93
N ALA A 201 -17.21 15.33 16.52
CA ALA A 201 -17.36 15.23 17.97
C ALA A 201 -16.00 15.03 18.65
N SER A 202 -15.16 14.16 18.10
CA SER A 202 -13.76 13.98 18.50
C SER A 202 -12.95 13.35 17.37
N TYR A 203 -11.62 13.50 17.42
CA TYR A 203 -10.71 12.78 16.53
C TYR A 203 -10.93 11.27 16.60
N SER A 204 -10.95 10.72 17.83
CA SER A 204 -11.03 9.28 18.07
C SER A 204 -12.31 8.67 17.50
N GLU A 205 -13.44 9.35 17.62
CA GLU A 205 -14.71 8.90 17.05
C GLU A 205 -14.72 9.00 15.52
N PHE A 206 -14.25 10.13 14.96
CA PHE A 206 -14.27 10.32 13.51
C PHE A 206 -13.33 9.33 12.80
N VAL A 207 -12.13 9.11 13.33
CA VAL A 207 -11.13 8.18 12.76
C VAL A 207 -11.43 6.73 13.15
N VAL A 208 -12.23 6.52 14.19
CA VAL A 208 -12.44 5.20 14.82
C VAL A 208 -11.11 4.64 15.35
N ALA A 209 -10.39 5.45 16.10
CA ALA A 209 -9.00 5.21 16.51
C ALA A 209 -8.82 3.86 17.25
N GLU A 210 -9.75 3.49 18.14
CA GLU A 210 -9.69 2.20 18.83
C GLU A 210 -9.87 1.00 17.89
N GLY A 211 -10.69 1.15 16.86
CA GLY A 211 -10.85 0.14 15.81
C GLY A 211 -9.56 -0.03 14.99
N MET A 212 -8.85 1.07 14.72
CA MET A 212 -7.55 1.02 14.02
C MET A 212 -6.49 0.37 14.91
N ARG A 213 -6.43 0.73 16.20
CA ARG A 213 -5.55 0.09 17.19
C ARG A 213 -5.80 -1.41 17.26
N SER A 214 -7.06 -1.80 17.36
CA SER A 214 -7.47 -3.21 17.38
C SER A 214 -7.02 -3.92 16.10
N ALA A 215 -7.20 -3.35 14.91
CA ALA A 215 -6.79 -3.98 13.66
C ALA A 215 -5.26 -4.13 13.53
N VAL A 216 -4.48 -3.17 14.04
CA VAL A 216 -3.00 -3.25 14.00
C VAL A 216 -2.48 -4.32 14.97
N PHE A 217 -3.07 -4.42 16.16
CA PHE A 217 -2.55 -5.25 17.25
C PHE A 217 -3.38 -6.52 17.56
N ASP A 218 -4.44 -6.82 16.80
CA ASP A 218 -5.23 -8.06 16.97
C ASP A 218 -4.41 -9.34 16.79
N ARG A 219 -3.31 -9.25 16.02
CA ARG A 219 -2.39 -10.34 15.74
C ARG A 219 -0.96 -9.84 15.86
N VAL A 220 -0.29 -10.30 16.90
CA VAL A 220 1.14 -10.06 17.15
C VAL A 220 1.83 -11.41 17.27
N LEU A 221 2.99 -11.55 16.62
CA LEU A 221 3.82 -12.74 16.73
C LEU A 221 4.79 -12.60 17.91
N SER A 222 5.18 -13.73 18.49
CA SER A 222 6.15 -13.79 19.57
C SER A 222 7.57 -13.43 19.08
N GLY A 223 8.30 -12.71 19.94
CA GLY A 223 9.67 -12.25 19.69
C GLY A 223 9.77 -10.95 18.88
N ASP A 224 11.00 -10.52 18.66
CA ASP A 224 11.34 -9.26 17.98
C ASP A 224 11.20 -9.39 16.46
N THR A 225 9.96 -9.40 15.95
CA THR A 225 9.66 -9.52 14.51
C THR A 225 9.14 -8.20 13.93
N TYR A 226 9.04 -8.13 12.60
CA TYR A 226 8.43 -7.00 11.89
C TYR A 226 7.07 -7.35 11.27
N PHE A 227 6.35 -8.30 11.89
CA PHE A 227 5.03 -8.73 11.43
C PHE A 227 4.00 -7.59 11.50
N THR A 228 3.99 -6.83 12.60
CA THR A 228 3.09 -5.67 12.77
C THR A 228 3.34 -4.63 11.68
N GLN A 229 4.59 -4.29 11.40
CA GLN A 229 4.97 -3.34 10.35
C GLN A 229 4.61 -3.86 8.95
N PHE A 230 4.85 -5.15 8.69
CA PHE A 230 4.42 -5.80 7.46
C PHE A 230 2.91 -5.67 7.26
N ARG A 231 2.10 -5.92 8.30
CA ARG A 231 0.63 -5.76 8.23
C ARG A 231 0.21 -4.32 8.06
N GLY A 232 0.79 -3.38 8.82
CA GLY A 232 0.48 -1.95 8.70
C GLY A 232 0.66 -1.41 7.29
N LEU A 233 1.72 -1.84 6.59
CA LEU A 233 2.00 -1.49 5.20
C LEU A 233 1.06 -2.17 4.18
N HIS A 234 0.23 -3.14 4.57
CA HIS A 234 -0.87 -3.67 3.76
C HIS A 234 -2.21 -3.04 4.15
N GLN A 235 -2.44 -2.80 5.44
CA GLN A 235 -3.67 -2.20 5.96
C GLN A 235 -3.89 -0.78 5.44
N ILE A 236 -2.82 0.01 5.28
CA ILE A 236 -2.90 1.35 4.69
C ILE A 236 -3.40 1.30 3.23
N PRO A 237 -2.76 0.54 2.32
CA PRO A 237 -3.30 0.31 0.97
C PRO A 237 -4.74 -0.20 0.93
N GLU A 238 -5.14 -1.11 1.80
CA GLU A 238 -6.52 -1.64 1.85
C GLU A 238 -7.51 -0.54 2.28
N THR A 239 -7.15 0.27 3.27
CA THR A 239 -7.96 1.39 3.79
C THR A 239 -8.18 2.47 2.72
N LEU A 240 -7.12 2.86 2.01
CA LEU A 240 -7.18 3.84 0.91
C LEU A 240 -7.86 3.24 -0.33
N GLY A 241 -7.59 1.97 -0.63
CA GLY A 241 -8.16 1.24 -1.76
C GLY A 241 -9.68 1.16 -1.70
N GLU A 242 -10.27 1.04 -0.51
CA GLU A 242 -11.73 1.05 -0.34
C GLU A 242 -12.33 2.39 -0.78
N GLU A 243 -11.73 3.51 -0.39
CA GLU A 243 -12.17 4.84 -0.81
C GLU A 243 -11.93 5.05 -2.31
N ILE A 244 -10.79 4.62 -2.85
CA ILE A 244 -10.52 4.66 -4.30
C ILE A 244 -11.60 3.90 -5.07
N ASN A 245 -11.98 2.71 -4.61
CA ASN A 245 -13.02 1.92 -5.24
C ASN A 245 -14.37 2.64 -5.22
N ASP A 246 -14.76 3.24 -4.09
CA ASP A 246 -16.01 3.99 -3.99
C ASP A 246 -15.99 5.24 -4.90
N ARG A 247 -14.87 5.95 -4.98
CA ARG A 247 -14.69 7.10 -5.90
C ARG A 247 -14.74 6.67 -7.37
N CYS A 248 -14.18 5.50 -7.70
CA CYS A 248 -14.20 4.98 -9.06
C CYS A 248 -15.62 4.63 -9.49
N GLU A 249 -16.43 4.06 -8.58
CA GLU A 249 -17.85 3.82 -8.86
C GLU A 249 -18.62 5.12 -9.17
N GLU A 250 -18.43 6.19 -8.38
CA GLU A 250 -19.07 7.47 -8.66
C GLU A 250 -18.58 8.07 -9.98
N ALA A 251 -17.28 8.02 -10.27
CA ALA A 251 -16.75 8.45 -11.56
C ALA A 251 -17.39 7.71 -12.74
N ILE A 252 -17.58 6.40 -12.63
CA ILE A 252 -18.27 5.58 -13.63
C ILE A 252 -19.72 6.04 -13.82
N ARG A 253 -20.45 6.28 -12.72
CA ARG A 253 -21.84 6.79 -12.77
C ARG A 253 -21.91 8.18 -13.39
N ASP A 254 -20.95 9.04 -13.10
CA ASP A 254 -20.87 10.39 -13.65
C ASP A 254 -20.54 10.41 -15.13
N ILE A 255 -19.62 9.57 -15.60
CA ILE A 255 -19.35 9.38 -17.03
C ILE A 255 -20.62 8.91 -17.74
N ARG A 256 -21.29 7.88 -17.21
CA ARG A 256 -22.53 7.32 -17.76
C ARG A 256 -23.65 8.36 -17.87
N THR A 257 -23.71 9.30 -16.94
CA THR A 257 -24.71 10.39 -16.90
C THR A 257 -24.22 11.69 -17.53
N ASN A 258 -23.07 11.67 -18.22
CA ASN A 258 -22.43 12.80 -18.87
C ASN A 258 -22.11 13.98 -17.93
N ARG A 259 -21.86 13.71 -16.65
CA ARG A 259 -21.38 14.67 -15.63
C ARG A 259 -19.85 14.65 -15.55
N LEU A 260 -19.19 14.88 -16.69
CA LEU A 260 -17.76 14.63 -16.86
C LEU A 260 -16.86 15.38 -15.87
N ARG A 261 -17.20 16.61 -15.49
CA ARG A 261 -16.43 17.37 -14.48
C ARG A 261 -16.43 16.71 -13.10
N HIS A 262 -17.58 16.19 -12.68
CA HIS A 262 -17.68 15.46 -11.41
C HIS A 262 -16.87 14.15 -11.48
N ALA A 263 -16.90 13.46 -12.63
CA ALA A 263 -16.04 12.30 -12.85
C ALA A 263 -14.54 12.66 -12.73
N VAL A 264 -14.11 13.80 -13.29
CA VAL A 264 -12.73 14.28 -13.15
C VAL A 264 -12.36 14.51 -11.68
N GLU A 265 -13.23 15.13 -10.88
CA GLU A 265 -12.98 15.33 -9.44
C GLU A 265 -12.77 14.00 -8.71
N HIS A 266 -13.61 13.00 -9.00
CA HIS A 266 -13.44 11.66 -8.43
C HIS A 266 -12.16 10.98 -8.90
N LEU A 267 -11.82 11.04 -10.19
CA LEU A 267 -10.62 10.42 -10.74
C LEU A 267 -9.32 11.09 -10.27
N ASP A 268 -9.32 12.41 -10.10
CA ASP A 268 -8.18 13.13 -9.53
C ASP A 268 -7.99 12.77 -8.05
N CYS A 269 -9.10 12.64 -7.30
CA CYS A 269 -9.06 12.09 -5.94
C CYS A 269 -8.44 10.69 -5.89
N ILE A 270 -8.80 9.80 -6.83
CA ILE A 270 -8.21 8.47 -6.94
C ILE A 270 -6.71 8.56 -7.18
N HIS A 271 -6.26 9.44 -8.08
CA HIS A 271 -4.85 9.58 -8.39
C HIS A 271 -4.03 9.98 -7.15
N VAL A 272 -4.48 10.98 -6.40
CA VAL A 272 -3.77 11.43 -5.18
C VAL A 272 -3.76 10.33 -4.10
N LEU A 273 -4.88 9.65 -3.87
CA LEU A 273 -4.93 8.54 -2.90
C LEU A 273 -4.02 7.37 -3.32
N SER A 274 -3.88 7.14 -4.63
CA SER A 274 -3.01 6.11 -5.19
C SER A 274 -1.52 6.38 -4.93
N GLU A 275 -1.10 7.65 -4.79
CA GLU A 275 0.26 8.00 -4.35
C GLU A 275 0.53 7.49 -2.94
N GLY A 276 -0.46 7.57 -2.04
CA GLY A 276 -0.38 7.01 -0.69
C GLY A 276 -0.26 5.48 -0.69
N VAL A 277 -0.99 4.81 -1.59
CA VAL A 277 -0.88 3.35 -1.78
C VAL A 277 0.53 2.95 -2.26
N LEU A 278 1.09 3.66 -3.24
CA LEU A 278 2.47 3.39 -3.73
C LEU A 278 3.51 3.66 -2.65
N ALA A 279 3.34 4.72 -1.86
CA ALA A 279 4.28 5.09 -0.81
C ALA A 279 4.45 4.03 0.30
N ALA A 280 3.52 3.08 0.41
CA ALA A 280 3.62 1.98 1.36
C ALA A 280 4.56 0.84 0.89
N VAL A 281 4.93 0.79 -0.40
CA VAL A 281 5.77 -0.29 -0.94
C VAL A 281 7.26 -0.11 -0.58
N PRO A 282 7.90 1.06 -0.77
CA PRO A 282 9.33 1.22 -0.51
C PRO A 282 9.77 0.87 0.92
N PRO A 283 9.05 1.24 2.00
CA PRO A 283 9.43 0.82 3.35
C PRO A 283 9.54 -0.71 3.48
N MET A 284 8.66 -1.44 2.81
CA MET A 284 8.69 -2.91 2.83
C MET A 284 9.85 -3.46 1.98
N ALA A 285 10.04 -2.90 0.78
CA ALA A 285 11.07 -3.33 -0.16
C ALA A 285 12.49 -3.06 0.36
N ASP A 286 12.69 -1.92 1.03
CA ASP A 286 13.98 -1.44 1.50
C ASP A 286 14.35 -2.04 2.87
N GLN A 287 13.37 -2.21 3.77
CA GLN A 287 13.66 -2.51 5.19
C GLN A 287 13.34 -3.93 5.62
N LEU A 288 12.52 -4.67 4.86
CA LEU A 288 12.27 -6.07 5.17
C LEU A 288 13.37 -6.95 4.60
N ALA A 289 14.41 -7.17 5.40
CA ALA A 289 15.48 -8.09 5.07
C ALA A 289 14.96 -9.52 4.93
N THR A 290 15.60 -10.32 4.07
CA THR A 290 15.26 -11.73 3.86
C THR A 290 15.20 -12.52 5.17
N ALA A 291 16.14 -12.27 6.09
CA ALA A 291 16.19 -12.95 7.38
C ALA A 291 14.96 -12.65 8.24
N ASP A 292 14.49 -11.40 8.23
CA ASP A 292 13.31 -10.93 8.99
C ASP A 292 12.01 -11.43 8.36
N TYR A 293 11.90 -11.39 7.03
CA TYR A 293 10.79 -12.01 6.33
C TYR A 293 10.68 -13.50 6.67
N HIS A 294 11.81 -14.20 6.72
CA HIS A 294 11.85 -15.61 7.10
C HIS A 294 11.41 -15.88 8.55
N GLN A 295 11.39 -14.88 9.44
CA GLN A 295 10.84 -15.06 10.80
C GLN A 295 9.31 -15.06 10.82
N ILE A 296 8.67 -14.45 9.81
CA ILE A 296 7.21 -14.29 9.77
C ILE A 296 6.55 -15.11 8.66
N ARG A 297 7.33 -15.64 7.71
CA ARG A 297 6.86 -16.25 6.47
C ARG A 297 5.85 -17.38 6.67
N GLU A 298 6.08 -18.26 7.63
CA GLU A 298 5.15 -19.38 7.89
C GLU A 298 3.82 -18.88 8.43
N ASN A 299 3.83 -17.86 9.29
CA ASN A 299 2.63 -17.24 9.86
C ASN A 299 1.77 -16.52 8.82
N LEU A 300 2.32 -16.19 7.65
CA LEU A 300 1.54 -15.66 6.52
C LEU A 300 0.57 -16.71 5.94
N GLY A 301 0.82 -18.00 6.17
CA GLY A 301 -0.02 -19.11 5.75
C GLY A 301 -0.27 -19.19 4.24
N LEU A 302 -1.39 -19.80 3.82
CA LEU A 302 -1.72 -20.02 2.40
C LEU A 302 -2.27 -18.76 1.72
N THR A 303 -1.61 -17.62 1.95
CA THR A 303 -2.07 -16.30 1.51
C THR A 303 -1.11 -15.65 0.53
N SER A 304 -1.62 -14.65 -0.19
CA SER A 304 -0.85 -13.85 -1.15
C SER A 304 -1.49 -12.48 -1.24
N GLY A 305 -0.71 -11.42 -1.51
CA GLY A 305 -1.25 -10.10 -1.86
C GLY A 305 -2.19 -10.16 -3.07
N SER A 306 -2.05 -11.19 -3.92
CA SER A 306 -2.99 -11.45 -5.01
C SER A 306 -4.40 -11.87 -4.51
N HIS A 307 -4.59 -12.13 -3.22
CA HIS A 307 -5.91 -12.40 -2.65
C HIS A 307 -6.59 -11.12 -2.12
N SER A 308 -5.96 -9.96 -2.25
CA SER A 308 -6.60 -8.67 -1.94
C SER A 308 -7.85 -8.48 -2.81
N VAL A 309 -9.02 -8.53 -2.18
CA VAL A 309 -10.30 -8.27 -2.84
C VAL A 309 -10.39 -6.80 -3.25
N CYS A 310 -9.94 -5.90 -2.39
CA CYS A 310 -10.00 -4.45 -2.59
C CYS A 310 -9.13 -3.99 -3.77
N LEU A 311 -7.84 -4.34 -3.76
CA LEU A 311 -6.90 -3.84 -4.75
C LEU A 311 -6.96 -4.68 -6.04
N ARG A 312 -6.78 -6.00 -5.95
CA ARG A 312 -6.69 -6.83 -7.16
C ARG A 312 -8.02 -6.95 -7.89
N TYR A 313 -9.07 -7.35 -7.18
CA TYR A 313 -10.33 -7.71 -7.83
C TYR A 313 -11.19 -6.48 -8.09
N HIS A 314 -11.45 -5.66 -7.07
CA HIS A 314 -12.28 -4.47 -7.24
C HIS A 314 -11.58 -3.41 -8.08
N MET A 315 -10.41 -2.94 -7.66
CA MET A 315 -9.73 -1.82 -8.30
C MET A 315 -9.10 -2.21 -9.64
N PHE A 316 -8.12 -3.12 -9.64
CA PHE A 316 -7.28 -3.42 -10.81
C PHE A 316 -7.97 -4.24 -11.90
N THR A 317 -9.11 -4.87 -11.60
CA THR A 317 -9.84 -5.71 -12.56
C THR A 317 -11.23 -5.13 -12.84
N HIS A 318 -12.15 -5.22 -11.87
CA HIS A 318 -13.56 -4.95 -12.15
C HIS A 318 -13.86 -3.48 -12.47
N LEU A 319 -13.40 -2.55 -11.63
CA LEU A 319 -13.71 -1.13 -11.78
C LEU A 319 -12.82 -0.49 -12.85
N TYR A 320 -11.56 -0.91 -12.98
CA TYR A 320 -10.69 -0.47 -14.08
C TYR A 320 -11.28 -0.77 -15.46
N GLU A 321 -11.79 -2.00 -15.67
CA GLU A 321 -12.49 -2.37 -16.91
C GLU A 321 -13.80 -1.60 -17.11
N GLN A 322 -14.62 -1.44 -16.07
CA GLN A 322 -15.89 -0.70 -16.17
C GLN A 322 -15.68 0.79 -16.48
N LEU A 323 -14.69 1.42 -15.86
CA LEU A 323 -14.32 2.81 -16.12
C LEU A 323 -13.89 3.01 -17.57
N TRP A 324 -13.03 2.13 -18.07
CA TRP A 324 -12.65 2.14 -19.47
C TRP A 324 -13.88 1.96 -20.37
N ASP A 325 -14.78 1.06 -19.99
CA ASP A 325 -15.93 0.74 -20.82
C ASP A 325 -16.86 1.94 -21.02
N GLU A 326 -17.20 2.64 -19.94
CA GLU A 326 -18.03 3.85 -19.98
C GLU A 326 -17.31 5.00 -20.71
N TYR A 327 -16.02 5.22 -20.43
CA TYR A 327 -15.25 6.29 -21.09
C TYR A 327 -15.25 6.12 -22.61
N CYS A 328 -14.98 4.91 -23.10
CA CYS A 328 -15.03 4.62 -24.52
C CYS A 328 -16.44 4.78 -25.11
N THR A 329 -17.50 4.57 -24.33
CA THR A 329 -18.87 4.77 -24.80
C THR A 329 -19.16 6.26 -24.97
N CYS A 330 -18.70 7.10 -24.06
CA CYS A 330 -18.80 8.54 -24.21
C CYS A 330 -18.01 9.06 -25.41
N VAL A 331 -16.78 8.57 -25.63
CA VAL A 331 -15.93 9.05 -26.74
C VAL A 331 -16.44 8.58 -28.10
N THR A 332 -16.96 7.36 -28.20
CA THR A 332 -17.38 6.78 -29.50
C THR A 332 -18.87 6.93 -29.81
N GLY A 333 -19.69 7.21 -28.80
CA GLY A 333 -21.15 7.10 -28.88
C GLY A 333 -21.67 5.66 -29.03
N LYS A 334 -20.81 4.63 -28.87
CA LYS A 334 -21.15 3.21 -29.05
C LYS A 334 -20.95 2.40 -27.77
N THR A 335 -21.81 1.41 -27.54
CA THR A 335 -21.67 0.48 -26.40
C THR A 335 -20.51 -0.49 -26.61
N ALA A 336 -20.01 -1.08 -25.51
CA ALA A 336 -18.90 -2.04 -25.53
C ALA A 336 -19.13 -3.24 -26.47
N SER A 337 -20.38 -3.71 -26.61
CA SER A 337 -20.74 -4.85 -27.46
C SER A 337 -20.65 -4.58 -28.97
N ILE A 338 -20.55 -3.32 -29.39
CA ILE A 338 -20.68 -2.91 -30.81
C ILE A 338 -19.39 -2.29 -31.35
N ARG A 339 -18.46 -1.88 -30.49
CA ARG A 339 -17.23 -1.17 -30.89
C ARG A 339 -16.03 -2.09 -31.05
N THR A 340 -15.16 -1.75 -32.00
CA THR A 340 -13.84 -2.37 -32.21
C THR A 340 -12.73 -1.52 -31.58
N GLY A 341 -11.57 -2.12 -31.30
CA GLY A 341 -10.42 -1.39 -30.77
C GLY A 341 -9.93 -0.26 -31.70
N ALA A 342 -9.98 -0.48 -33.02
CA ALA A 342 -9.57 0.52 -34.01
C ALA A 342 -10.48 1.76 -34.02
N GLU A 343 -11.79 1.57 -33.87
CA GLU A 343 -12.75 2.69 -33.79
C GLU A 343 -12.52 3.54 -32.53
N VAL A 344 -12.21 2.91 -31.40
CA VAL A 344 -11.89 3.63 -30.16
C VAL A 344 -10.63 4.47 -30.34
N GLU A 345 -9.57 3.90 -30.91
CA GLU A 345 -8.33 4.65 -31.16
C GLU A 345 -8.54 5.84 -32.09
N GLU A 346 -9.32 5.66 -33.16
CA GLU A 346 -9.60 6.74 -34.11
C GLU A 346 -10.41 7.88 -33.46
N ALA A 347 -11.44 7.54 -32.69
CA ALA A 347 -12.23 8.52 -31.95
C ALA A 347 -11.38 9.28 -30.93
N LEU A 348 -10.44 8.59 -30.26
CA LEU A 348 -9.50 9.22 -29.33
C LEU A 348 -8.50 10.14 -30.05
N ARG A 349 -7.96 9.76 -31.21
CA ARG A 349 -7.09 10.65 -32.00
C ARG A 349 -7.84 11.89 -32.48
N ALA A 350 -9.10 11.73 -32.92
CA ALA A 350 -9.94 12.85 -33.30
C ALA A 350 -10.20 13.80 -32.11
N LEU A 351 -10.48 13.24 -30.92
CA LEU A 351 -10.60 14.02 -29.68
C LEU A 351 -9.31 14.79 -29.41
N GLU A 352 -8.13 14.17 -29.53
CA GLU A 352 -6.84 14.83 -29.30
C GLU A 352 -6.55 15.97 -30.27
N CYS A 353 -7.00 15.86 -31.52
CA CYS A 353 -6.84 16.93 -32.50
C CYS A 353 -7.78 18.12 -32.24
N ASN A 354 -8.86 17.93 -31.49
CA ASN A 354 -9.95 18.91 -31.37
C ASN A 354 -10.47 19.15 -29.94
N TYR A 355 -9.70 18.81 -28.89
CA TYR A 355 -10.19 18.91 -27.52
C TYR A 355 -10.43 20.37 -27.06
N HIS A 356 -9.83 21.36 -27.73
CA HIS A 356 -10.11 22.79 -27.52
C HIS A 356 -11.35 23.28 -28.27
N GLY A 357 -12.01 22.42 -29.07
CA GLY A 357 -13.13 22.80 -29.91
C GLY A 357 -14.38 23.19 -29.14
N ASP A 358 -14.64 22.54 -28.00
CA ASP A 358 -15.73 22.87 -27.08
C ASP A 358 -15.47 22.34 -25.65
N ALA A 359 -16.35 22.71 -24.72
CA ALA A 359 -16.23 22.34 -23.30
C ALA A 359 -16.39 20.83 -23.05
N ALA A 360 -17.20 20.13 -23.83
CA ALA A 360 -17.42 18.69 -23.65
C ALA A 360 -16.21 17.88 -24.13
N ALA A 361 -15.60 18.29 -25.25
CA ALA A 361 -14.35 17.72 -25.74
C ALA A 361 -13.20 17.95 -24.75
N TRP A 362 -13.14 19.13 -24.13
CA TRP A 362 -12.18 19.41 -23.06
C TRP A 362 -12.39 18.51 -21.84
N ASP A 363 -13.63 18.39 -21.36
CA ASP A 363 -13.93 17.56 -20.19
C ASP A 363 -13.65 16.07 -20.46
N LEU A 364 -13.96 15.54 -21.66
CA LEU A 364 -13.58 14.19 -22.07
C LEU A 364 -12.06 13.99 -22.11
N HIS A 365 -11.33 14.97 -22.63
CA HIS A 365 -9.87 14.94 -22.63
C HIS A 365 -9.29 14.87 -21.21
N LEU A 366 -9.87 15.61 -20.26
CA LEU A 366 -9.48 15.56 -18.84
C LEU A 366 -9.77 14.20 -18.21
N VAL A 367 -10.93 13.59 -18.47
CA VAL A 367 -11.23 12.22 -18.04
C VAL A 367 -10.19 11.24 -18.59
N GLY A 368 -9.84 11.35 -19.88
CA GLY A 368 -8.78 10.56 -20.51
C GLY A 368 -7.43 10.70 -19.81
N ASN A 369 -7.03 11.92 -19.45
CA ASN A 369 -5.79 12.16 -18.71
C ASN A 369 -5.81 11.49 -17.33
N CYS A 370 -6.94 11.53 -16.63
CA CYS A 370 -7.07 10.88 -15.32
C CYS A 370 -7.07 9.34 -15.43
N CYS A 371 -7.69 8.78 -16.47
CA CYS A 371 -7.59 7.36 -16.80
C CYS A 371 -6.12 6.92 -17.01
N LEU A 372 -5.31 7.74 -17.71
CA LEU A 372 -3.88 7.46 -17.90
C LEU A 372 -3.08 7.53 -16.59
N LYS A 373 -3.41 8.45 -15.69
CA LYS A 373 -2.81 8.50 -14.34
C LYS A 373 -3.12 7.22 -13.54
N LEU A 374 -4.38 6.76 -13.56
CA LEU A 374 -4.78 5.51 -12.92
C LEU A 374 -4.03 4.32 -13.53
N ARG A 375 -3.97 4.23 -14.86
CA ARG A 375 -3.19 3.21 -15.57
C ARG A 375 -1.72 3.20 -15.12
N ALA A 376 -1.08 4.37 -15.09
CA ALA A 376 0.31 4.51 -14.68
C ALA A 376 0.54 4.03 -13.24
N PHE A 377 -0.37 4.37 -12.32
CA PHE A 377 -0.36 3.85 -10.96
C PHE A 377 -0.44 2.31 -10.91
N ILE A 378 -1.38 1.69 -11.63
CA ILE A 378 -1.56 0.23 -11.62
C ILE A 378 -0.30 -0.47 -12.14
N THR A 379 0.32 0.06 -13.20
CA THR A 379 1.59 -0.47 -13.72
C THR A 379 2.70 -0.32 -12.69
N ALA A 380 2.89 0.89 -12.14
CA ALA A 380 3.91 1.16 -11.13
C ALA A 380 3.75 0.27 -9.90
N TRP A 381 2.53 0.08 -9.40
CA TRP A 381 2.27 -0.79 -8.25
C TRP A 381 2.71 -2.23 -8.52
N ARG A 382 2.45 -2.76 -9.72
CA ARG A 382 2.83 -4.13 -10.09
C ARG A 382 4.33 -4.31 -10.23
N ASP A 383 5.02 -3.28 -10.76
CA ASP A 383 6.48 -3.28 -10.85
C ASP A 383 7.12 -3.22 -9.47
N GLU A 384 6.69 -2.28 -8.63
CA GLU A 384 7.23 -2.10 -7.27
C GLU A 384 6.92 -3.32 -6.39
N HIS A 385 5.73 -3.91 -6.50
CA HIS A 385 5.34 -5.10 -5.73
C HIS A 385 6.21 -6.33 -6.07
N LEU A 386 6.92 -6.35 -7.21
CA LEU A 386 7.84 -7.43 -7.55
C LEU A 386 9.06 -7.48 -6.62
N HIS A 387 9.45 -6.34 -6.02
CA HIS A 387 10.58 -6.29 -5.08
C HIS A 387 10.43 -7.31 -3.95
N MET A 388 9.22 -7.49 -3.42
CA MET A 388 8.97 -8.35 -2.27
C MET A 388 9.29 -9.83 -2.50
N PRO A 389 8.64 -10.55 -3.44
CA PRO A 389 9.00 -11.94 -3.72
C PRO A 389 10.43 -12.06 -4.22
N ARG A 390 10.93 -11.07 -4.98
CA ARG A 390 12.29 -11.08 -5.52
C ARG A 390 13.35 -11.05 -4.41
N ASN A 391 13.28 -10.07 -3.51
CA ASN A 391 14.27 -9.84 -2.46
C ASN A 391 14.17 -10.88 -1.34
N ASN A 392 12.96 -11.38 -1.06
CA ASN A 392 12.72 -12.22 0.13
C ASN A 392 12.57 -13.72 -0.16
N LEU A 393 12.25 -14.12 -1.40
CA LEU A 393 12.14 -15.53 -1.76
C LEU A 393 13.31 -15.98 -2.64
N GLY A 394 13.80 -15.11 -3.51
CA GLY A 394 14.81 -15.45 -4.51
C GLY A 394 14.24 -16.28 -5.68
N GLY A 395 15.15 -16.72 -6.55
CA GLY A 395 14.83 -17.44 -7.79
C GLY A 395 14.85 -18.96 -7.65
N GLU A 396 15.23 -19.64 -8.75
CA GLU A 396 15.49 -21.09 -8.81
C GLU A 396 14.31 -21.99 -8.41
N SER A 397 13.10 -21.69 -8.88
CA SER A 397 11.90 -22.50 -8.59
C SER A 397 11.52 -22.54 -7.10
N THR A 398 11.82 -21.48 -6.37
CA THR A 398 11.34 -21.33 -4.99
C THR A 398 9.81 -21.21 -4.99
N LYS A 399 9.13 -22.19 -4.41
CA LYS A 399 7.66 -22.26 -4.42
C LYS A 399 7.04 -21.17 -3.54
N SER A 400 5.90 -20.63 -3.99
CA SER A 400 5.10 -19.71 -3.18
C SER A 400 4.36 -20.45 -2.08
N LEU A 401 3.94 -19.73 -1.04
CA LEU A 401 3.05 -20.29 -0.02
C LEU A 401 1.75 -20.83 -0.66
N THR A 402 1.22 -20.13 -1.67
CA THR A 402 -0.09 -20.43 -2.28
C THR A 402 -0.15 -21.58 -3.29
N GLY A 403 0.97 -22.10 -3.78
CA GLY A 403 0.93 -23.17 -4.79
C GLY A 403 1.93 -23.04 -5.93
N SER A 404 2.38 -21.83 -6.23
CA SER A 404 3.15 -21.57 -7.44
C SER A 404 4.47 -22.34 -7.44
N PRO A 405 4.85 -23.00 -8.56
CA PRO A 405 6.14 -23.68 -8.68
C PRO A 405 7.34 -22.73 -8.64
N ASP A 406 7.14 -21.45 -8.99
CA ASP A 406 8.16 -20.40 -8.89
C ASP A 406 7.45 -19.10 -8.53
N ALA A 407 7.72 -18.57 -7.34
CA ALA A 407 7.02 -17.40 -6.83
C ALA A 407 7.36 -16.12 -7.62
N VAL A 408 8.63 -15.93 -7.97
CA VAL A 408 9.08 -14.73 -8.69
C VAL A 408 8.53 -14.74 -10.11
N LYS A 409 8.69 -15.85 -10.85
CA LYS A 409 8.14 -15.97 -12.21
C LYS A 409 6.62 -15.83 -12.24
N ALA A 410 5.91 -16.34 -11.24
CA ALA A 410 4.46 -16.16 -11.18
C ALA A 410 4.06 -14.69 -11.05
N VAL A 411 4.73 -13.91 -10.19
CA VAL A 411 4.44 -12.48 -10.05
C VAL A 411 4.84 -11.71 -11.31
N MET A 412 5.96 -12.05 -11.96
CA MET A 412 6.34 -11.50 -13.27
C MET A 412 5.27 -11.79 -14.34
N HIS A 413 4.83 -13.04 -14.48
CA HIS A 413 3.76 -13.41 -15.42
C HIS A 413 2.44 -12.70 -15.11
N MET A 414 2.11 -12.49 -13.83
CA MET A 414 0.93 -11.72 -13.44
C MET A 414 1.02 -10.26 -13.85
N ARG A 415 2.20 -9.63 -13.73
CA ARG A 415 2.45 -8.27 -14.23
C ARG A 415 2.35 -8.23 -15.74
N ASP A 416 3.13 -9.06 -16.44
CA ASP A 416 3.22 -9.06 -17.90
C ASP A 416 1.87 -9.40 -18.54
N GLY A 417 1.14 -10.34 -17.94
CA GLY A 417 -0.22 -10.69 -18.35
C GLY A 417 -1.24 -9.58 -18.14
N ALA A 418 -1.05 -8.72 -17.13
CA ALA A 418 -1.90 -7.54 -16.92
C ALA A 418 -1.57 -6.42 -17.92
N ILE A 419 -0.30 -6.21 -18.25
CA ILE A 419 0.12 -5.27 -19.31
C ILE A 419 -0.42 -5.72 -20.67
N ALA A 420 -0.30 -7.01 -20.99
CA ALA A 420 -0.78 -7.57 -22.25
C ALA A 420 -2.30 -7.52 -22.41
N LYS A 421 -3.04 -7.48 -21.28
CA LYS A 421 -4.51 -7.42 -21.24
C LYS A 421 -5.04 -6.08 -20.77
N ASP A 422 -4.22 -5.04 -20.80
CA ASP A 422 -4.58 -3.73 -20.29
C ASP A 422 -5.72 -3.10 -21.12
N PRO A 423 -6.94 -2.93 -20.56
CA PRO A 423 -8.07 -2.37 -21.28
C PRO A 423 -7.78 -0.96 -21.82
N MET A 424 -6.96 -0.16 -21.13
CA MET A 424 -6.68 1.23 -21.53
C MET A 424 -5.48 1.37 -22.48
N ALA A 425 -4.91 0.26 -22.98
CA ALA A 425 -3.83 0.30 -23.96
C ALA A 425 -4.17 1.12 -25.23
N PRO A 426 -5.40 1.10 -25.79
CA PRO A 426 -5.77 1.97 -26.91
C PRO A 426 -5.64 3.47 -26.60
N LEU A 427 -5.98 3.89 -25.37
CA LEU A 427 -5.81 5.28 -24.95
C LEU A 427 -4.34 5.68 -24.88
N ALA A 428 -3.50 4.84 -24.29
CA ALA A 428 -2.06 5.07 -24.26
C ALA A 428 -1.48 5.22 -25.68
N ARG A 429 -1.86 4.33 -26.61
CA ARG A 429 -1.42 4.43 -28.02
C ARG A 429 -1.92 5.68 -28.72
N ALA A 430 -3.17 6.06 -28.50
CA ALA A 430 -3.73 7.29 -29.08
C ALA A 430 -2.98 8.55 -28.59
N ARG A 431 -2.40 8.52 -27.38
CA ARG A 431 -1.53 9.58 -26.84
C ARG A 431 -0.03 9.43 -27.17
N GLY A 432 0.34 8.46 -28.01
CA GLY A 432 1.75 8.21 -28.36
C GLY A 432 2.59 7.65 -27.21
N LEU A 433 1.96 7.10 -26.17
CA LEU A 433 2.65 6.46 -25.05
C LEU A 433 2.95 4.99 -25.38
N ALA A 434 4.09 4.50 -24.90
CA ALA A 434 4.45 3.10 -25.04
C ALA A 434 3.41 2.22 -24.31
N SER A 435 2.70 1.39 -25.08
CA SER A 435 1.68 0.47 -24.55
C SER A 435 2.09 -1.00 -24.60
N GLU A 436 3.09 -1.32 -25.42
CA GLU A 436 3.50 -2.70 -25.67
C GLU A 436 4.68 -3.09 -24.78
N LEU A 437 4.67 -4.34 -24.34
CA LEU A 437 5.86 -4.97 -23.78
C LEU A 437 6.97 -4.90 -24.83
N PRO A 438 8.15 -4.39 -24.48
CA PRO A 438 9.26 -4.37 -25.41
C PRO A 438 9.55 -5.77 -25.92
N ARG A 439 9.83 -5.91 -27.22
CA ARG A 439 10.08 -7.21 -27.85
C ARG A 439 11.22 -7.92 -27.12
N ALA A 440 11.09 -9.24 -26.95
CA ALA A 440 12.15 -10.05 -26.35
C ALA A 440 13.50 -9.75 -27.02
N GLY A 441 14.51 -9.40 -26.22
CA GLY A 441 15.85 -9.02 -26.70
C GLY A 441 16.04 -7.54 -27.07
N SER A 442 15.00 -6.69 -27.04
CA SER A 442 15.13 -5.25 -27.31
C SER A 442 15.61 -4.45 -26.09
N GLN A 443 15.55 -5.03 -24.89
CA GLN A 443 15.96 -4.38 -23.64
C GLN A 443 17.33 -4.87 -23.18
N LYS A 444 18.40 -4.16 -23.55
CA LYS A 444 19.79 -4.53 -23.20
C LYS A 444 19.99 -4.73 -21.69
N LEU A 445 19.42 -3.86 -20.86
CA LEU A 445 19.57 -3.92 -19.41
C LEU A 445 18.83 -5.13 -18.81
N THR A 446 17.57 -5.34 -19.15
CA THR A 446 16.79 -6.51 -18.70
C THR A 446 17.48 -7.80 -19.09
N SER A 447 17.91 -7.93 -20.35
CA SER A 447 18.67 -9.10 -20.82
C SER A 447 19.97 -9.34 -20.05
N TYR A 448 20.66 -8.28 -19.63
CA TYR A 448 21.85 -8.41 -18.80
C TYR A 448 21.49 -8.86 -17.38
N LEU A 449 20.50 -8.22 -16.73
CA LEU A 449 20.08 -8.54 -15.37
C LEU A 449 19.54 -9.98 -15.25
N ASP A 450 18.82 -10.46 -16.27
CA ASP A 450 18.31 -11.83 -16.34
C ASP A 450 19.39 -12.87 -16.68
N SER A 451 20.57 -12.43 -17.13
CA SER A 451 21.66 -13.35 -17.48
C SER A 451 22.30 -13.98 -16.25
N ALA A 452 22.76 -15.23 -16.40
CA ALA A 452 23.49 -15.94 -15.34
C ALA A 452 24.80 -15.24 -14.90
N GLY A 453 25.30 -14.31 -15.71
CA GLY A 453 26.50 -13.51 -15.42
C GLY A 453 26.24 -12.29 -14.53
N SER A 454 24.98 -11.90 -14.30
CA SER A 454 24.68 -10.73 -13.48
C SER A 454 24.84 -11.02 -11.99
N LEU A 455 25.23 -10.00 -11.21
CA LEU A 455 25.21 -10.08 -9.75
C LEU A 455 23.79 -10.37 -9.25
N ASP A 456 22.80 -9.79 -9.91
CA ASP A 456 21.40 -9.92 -9.50
C ASP A 456 20.91 -11.36 -9.55
N HIS A 457 21.15 -12.04 -10.68
CA HIS A 457 20.80 -13.44 -10.84
C HIS A 457 21.47 -14.31 -9.77
N ARG A 458 22.74 -14.04 -9.44
CA ARG A 458 23.46 -14.74 -8.37
C ARG A 458 22.82 -14.53 -7.00
N LEU A 459 22.45 -13.30 -6.65
CA LEU A 459 21.78 -12.98 -5.39
C LEU A 459 20.41 -13.66 -5.30
N LEU A 460 19.64 -13.65 -6.39
CA LEU A 460 18.37 -14.36 -6.46
C LEU A 460 18.55 -15.87 -6.27
N SER A 461 19.55 -16.46 -6.91
CA SER A 461 19.85 -17.89 -6.80
C SER A 461 20.23 -18.29 -5.36
N VAL A 462 21.14 -17.54 -4.73
CA VAL A 462 21.55 -17.78 -3.33
C VAL A 462 20.37 -17.63 -2.37
N THR A 463 19.58 -16.57 -2.54
CA THR A 463 18.38 -16.34 -1.73
C THR A 463 17.39 -17.50 -1.89
N GLY A 464 17.14 -17.94 -3.12
CA GLY A 464 16.26 -19.07 -3.42
C GLY A 464 16.71 -20.36 -2.73
N GLN A 465 18.00 -20.69 -2.81
CA GLN A 465 18.56 -21.88 -2.16
C GLN A 465 18.45 -21.82 -0.62
N ILE A 466 18.62 -20.64 -0.02
CA ILE A 466 18.42 -20.45 1.43
C ILE A 466 16.94 -20.65 1.78
N THR A 467 16.04 -20.00 1.05
CA THR A 467 14.59 -20.11 1.26
C THR A 467 14.10 -21.56 1.13
N GLN A 468 14.55 -22.28 0.09
CA GLN A 468 14.16 -23.67 -0.15
C GLN A 468 14.60 -24.59 0.99
N ARG A 469 15.85 -24.44 1.46
CA ARG A 469 16.36 -25.23 2.60
C ARG A 469 15.64 -24.92 3.90
N ARG A 470 15.31 -23.65 4.16
CA ARG A 470 14.67 -23.23 5.41
C ARG A 470 13.20 -23.61 5.48
N PHE A 471 12.51 -23.66 4.35
CA PHE A 471 11.07 -23.93 4.28
C PHE A 471 10.76 -25.16 3.44
N SER A 472 11.37 -26.30 3.76
CA SER A 472 11.18 -27.59 3.06
C SER A 472 9.72 -27.96 2.97
N ASP A 473 8.92 -27.76 4.02
CA ASP A 473 7.50 -28.10 4.02
C ASP A 473 6.70 -27.32 2.97
N VAL A 474 7.09 -26.08 2.68
CA VAL A 474 6.50 -25.28 1.60
C VAL A 474 6.96 -25.78 0.23
N GLN A 475 8.23 -26.17 0.11
CA GLN A 475 8.79 -26.68 -1.14
C GLN A 475 8.25 -28.08 -1.48
N GLU A 476 8.05 -28.93 -0.49
CA GLU A 476 7.60 -30.32 -0.63
C GLU A 476 6.09 -30.47 -0.48
N ARG A 477 5.38 -29.38 -0.12
CA ARG A 477 3.92 -29.38 0.11
C ARG A 477 3.52 -30.34 1.22
N LEU A 478 4.14 -30.19 2.39
CA LEU A 478 3.89 -31.00 3.58
C LEU A 478 3.00 -30.24 4.59
N GLY A 479 2.43 -30.98 5.53
CA GLY A 479 1.68 -30.43 6.66
C GLY A 479 0.59 -29.43 6.26
N PHE A 480 0.60 -28.25 6.90
CA PHE A 480 -0.34 -27.16 6.61
C PHE A 480 -0.30 -26.73 5.13
N PHE A 481 0.89 -26.73 4.51
CA PHE A 481 1.12 -26.25 3.14
C PHE A 481 0.80 -27.29 2.04
N ALA A 482 0.43 -28.52 2.42
CA ALA A 482 -0.13 -29.52 1.52
C ALA A 482 -1.55 -29.15 1.05
N ASN A 483 -2.25 -28.34 1.83
CA ASN A 483 -3.62 -27.95 1.53
C ASN A 483 -3.67 -27.00 0.32
N ARG A 484 -4.76 -27.09 -0.44
CA ARG A 484 -5.03 -26.13 -1.50
C ARG A 484 -5.38 -24.77 -0.88
N CYS A 485 -4.87 -23.69 -1.46
CA CYS A 485 -5.28 -22.34 -1.09
C CYS A 485 -6.82 -22.23 -1.14
N PRO A 486 -7.49 -21.87 -0.03
CA PRO A 486 -8.96 -21.83 0.04
C PRO A 486 -9.57 -20.61 -0.63
N PHE A 487 -8.74 -19.71 -1.20
CA PHE A 487 -9.21 -18.46 -1.76
C PHE A 487 -10.10 -18.66 -3.00
N VAL A 488 -11.29 -18.06 -2.95
CA VAL A 488 -12.23 -17.99 -4.07
C VAL A 488 -12.32 -16.54 -4.53
N PRO A 489 -12.13 -16.24 -5.83
CA PRO A 489 -12.35 -14.91 -6.36
C PRO A 489 -13.73 -14.34 -5.97
N PRO A 490 -13.82 -13.08 -5.51
CA PRO A 490 -15.09 -12.46 -5.18
C PRO A 490 -15.94 -12.27 -6.45
N PRO A 491 -17.28 -12.14 -6.32
CA PRO A 491 -18.13 -11.77 -7.44
C PRO A 491 -17.70 -10.42 -8.04
N ARG A 492 -18.05 -10.20 -9.32
CA ARG A 492 -17.77 -8.93 -10.00
C ARG A 492 -18.46 -7.78 -9.26
N ARG A 493 -17.66 -6.81 -8.80
CA ARG A 493 -18.14 -5.56 -8.22
C ARG A 493 -18.75 -4.71 -9.34
N LYS A 494 -19.97 -4.21 -9.15
CA LYS A 494 -20.72 -3.43 -10.14
C LYS A 494 -20.84 -1.98 -9.68
N ALA A 495 -20.52 -1.04 -10.57
CA ALA A 495 -20.63 0.39 -10.36
C ALA A 495 -22.04 0.93 -10.65
#